data_AF-A0A951BJ25-F1
#
_entry.id   AF-A0A951BJ25-F1
#
_cell.length_a   1.000
_cell.length_b   1.000
_cell.length_c   1.000
_cell.angle_alpha   90.00
_cell.angle_beta   90.00
_cell.angle_gamma   90.00
#
_symmetry.space_group_name_H-M   'P 1'
#
loop_
_entity.id
_entity.type
_entity.pdbx_description
1 polymer ?
#
loop_
_entity_poly.entity_id
_entity_poly.type
_entity_poly.pdbx_seq_one_letter_code
_entity_poly.pdbx_strand_id
1 'polypeptide(L)'
;MKSAEATARHSHTTVAPYSVASDYDASLAIGMEVPNCTTIYVPADGDLDQARLWFVDPATDSWANLVHQPDTGPYPVHQSGPRNLWDEFETAYHWWHHAGRPGPQRWRITITPEGQHVTLIESA
;
A
#
# COMPACT_ATOMS: atom_id res chain seq x y z
N MET A 1 -6.53 8.70 17.33
CA MET A 1 -5.91 9.34 16.14
C MET A 1 -5.12 10.62 16.45
N LYS A 2 -5.70 11.67 17.08
CA LYS A 2 -4.98 12.94 17.36
C LYS A 2 -3.66 12.80 18.17
N SER A 3 -3.58 11.85 19.11
CA SER A 3 -2.37 11.68 19.94
C SER A 3 -1.23 10.92 19.25
N ALA A 4 -1.51 10.17 18.17
CA ALA A 4 -0.49 9.37 17.48
C ALA A 4 0.27 10.16 16.41
N GLU A 5 -0.29 11.29 15.95
CA GLU A 5 0.28 12.14 14.90
C GLU A 5 1.55 12.87 15.40
N ALA A 6 1.62 13.19 16.70
CA ALA A 6 2.76 13.89 17.31
C ALA A 6 4.05 13.05 17.38
N THR A 7 3.94 11.71 17.33
CA THR A 7 5.09 10.79 17.33
C THR A 7 5.31 10.13 15.97
N ALA A 8 4.67 10.64 14.92
CA ALA A 8 4.81 10.08 13.59
C ALA A 8 6.26 10.23 13.09
N ARG A 9 6.77 9.17 12.49
CA ARG A 9 7.99 9.21 11.68
C ARG A 9 7.64 9.87 10.35
N HIS A 10 8.54 10.72 9.88
CA HIS A 10 8.38 11.51 8.67
C HIS A 10 9.43 11.08 7.65
N SER A 11 9.00 10.82 6.42
CA SER A 11 9.87 10.52 5.29
C SER A 11 9.26 11.09 4.00
N HIS A 12 9.93 10.88 2.87
CA HIS A 12 9.41 11.20 1.56
C HIS A 12 9.59 10.00 0.63
N THR A 13 8.70 9.86 -0.34
CA THR A 13 8.74 8.80 -1.36
C THR A 13 8.59 9.40 -2.75
N THR A 14 9.19 8.75 -3.75
CA THR A 14 8.94 9.06 -5.16
C THR A 14 7.87 8.17 -5.78
N VAL A 15 7.38 7.15 -5.05
CA VAL A 15 6.30 6.29 -5.53
C VAL A 15 4.97 7.02 -5.36
N ALA A 16 4.24 7.18 -6.47
CA ALA A 16 2.95 7.84 -6.45
C ALA A 16 1.94 7.00 -5.65
N PRO A 17 1.20 7.59 -4.68
CA PRO A 17 0.26 6.86 -3.83
C PRO A 17 -0.74 6.00 -4.59
N TYR A 18 -1.28 6.53 -5.70
CA TYR A 18 -2.24 5.81 -6.53
C TYR A 18 -1.66 4.63 -7.29
N SER A 19 -0.37 4.67 -7.65
CA SER A 19 0.28 3.53 -8.32
C SER A 19 0.35 2.29 -7.42
N VAL A 20 0.24 2.49 -6.10
CA VAL A 20 0.29 1.42 -5.10
C VAL A 20 -1.12 1.01 -4.66
N ALA A 21 -1.99 2.00 -4.43
CA ALA A 21 -3.31 1.78 -3.82
C ALA A 21 -4.46 1.57 -4.81
N SER A 22 -4.32 2.01 -6.07
CA SER A 22 -5.42 2.03 -7.03
C SER A 22 -5.14 1.30 -8.34
N ASP A 23 -3.87 0.95 -8.62
CA ASP A 23 -3.55 -0.02 -9.65
C ASP A 23 -3.99 -1.41 -9.18
N TYR A 24 -4.98 -1.99 -9.87
CA TYR A 24 -5.58 -3.27 -9.49
C TYR A 24 -4.55 -4.41 -9.45
N ASP A 25 -3.65 -4.47 -10.44
CA ASP A 25 -2.66 -5.54 -10.56
C ASP A 25 -1.61 -5.44 -9.45
N ALA A 26 -1.16 -4.21 -9.15
CA ALA A 26 -0.26 -3.96 -8.05
C ALA A 26 -0.92 -4.27 -6.69
N SER A 27 -2.17 -3.83 -6.50
CA SER A 27 -2.89 -3.97 -5.24
C SER A 27 -3.04 -5.43 -4.79
N LEU A 28 -3.22 -6.36 -5.74
CA LEU A 28 -3.28 -7.79 -5.45
C LEU A 28 -1.95 -8.28 -4.87
N ALA A 29 -0.83 -7.97 -5.55
CA ALA A 29 0.51 -8.36 -5.13
C ALA A 29 0.87 -7.77 -3.77
N ILE A 30 0.62 -6.48 -3.58
CA ILE A 30 0.90 -5.74 -2.34
C ILE A 30 0.06 -6.26 -1.18
N GLY A 31 -1.23 -6.56 -1.41
CA GLY A 31 -2.10 -7.09 -0.37
C GLY A 31 -1.66 -8.45 0.20
N MET A 32 -0.88 -9.22 -0.57
CA MET A 32 -0.28 -10.48 -0.09
C MET A 32 1.01 -10.25 0.70
N GLU A 33 1.84 -9.30 0.28
CA GLU A 33 3.09 -8.95 0.96
C GLU A 33 2.87 -8.12 2.23
N VAL A 34 1.78 -7.34 2.29
CA VAL A 34 1.46 -6.45 3.41
C VAL A 34 0.10 -6.84 4.03
N PRO A 35 0.02 -7.98 4.74
CA PRO A 35 -1.23 -8.48 5.29
C PRO A 35 -1.76 -7.56 6.40
N ASN A 36 -3.07 -7.64 6.62
CA ASN A 36 -3.82 -6.91 7.64
C ASN A 36 -3.79 -5.39 7.49
N CYS A 37 -3.37 -4.86 6.34
CA CYS A 37 -3.40 -3.44 6.04
C CYS A 37 -4.60 -3.10 5.15
N THR A 38 -5.37 -2.08 5.54
CA THR A 38 -6.47 -1.51 4.76
C THR A 38 -6.10 -0.12 4.26
N THR A 39 -6.40 0.17 3.00
CA THR A 39 -6.24 1.52 2.44
C THR A 39 -7.56 2.28 2.49
N ILE A 40 -7.54 3.50 3.03
CA ILE A 40 -8.70 4.40 3.13
C ILE A 40 -8.41 5.65 2.32
N TYR A 41 -9.31 5.96 1.39
CA TYR A 41 -9.26 7.15 0.56
C TYR A 41 -10.09 8.28 1.18
N VAL A 42 -9.47 9.42 1.42
CA VAL A 42 -10.13 10.63 1.94
C VAL A 42 -9.93 11.76 0.93
N PRO A 43 -10.95 12.11 0.13
CA PRO A 43 -10.87 13.23 -0.80
C PRO A 43 -10.51 14.53 -0.09
N ALA A 44 -9.77 15.43 -0.76
CA ALA A 44 -9.61 16.79 -0.29
C ALA A 44 -10.92 17.58 -0.49
N ASP A 45 -11.19 18.52 0.41
CA ASP A 45 -12.35 19.40 0.27
C ASP A 45 -12.21 20.29 -0.97
N GLY A 46 -13.13 20.13 -1.92
CA GLY A 46 -13.21 20.97 -3.11
C GLY A 46 -12.21 20.65 -4.22
N ASP A 47 -11.42 19.59 -4.10
CA ASP A 47 -10.50 19.12 -5.13
C ASP A 47 -10.62 17.59 -5.30
N LEU A 48 -11.08 17.15 -6.47
CA LEU A 48 -11.30 15.73 -6.78
C LEU A 48 -9.99 15.00 -7.13
N ASP A 49 -8.96 15.74 -7.51
CA ASP A 49 -7.67 15.19 -7.94
C ASP A 49 -6.69 15.10 -6.75
N GLN A 50 -7.03 15.71 -5.62
CA GLN A 50 -6.26 15.61 -4.38
C GLN A 50 -6.96 14.73 -3.35
N ALA A 51 -6.16 13.90 -2.68
CA ALA A 51 -6.68 13.07 -1.61
C ALA A 51 -5.61 12.66 -0.62
N ARG A 52 -6.02 12.45 0.62
CA ARG A 52 -5.19 11.78 1.62
C ARG A 52 -5.50 10.30 1.59
N LEU A 53 -4.47 9.49 1.36
CA LEU A 53 -4.55 8.05 1.53
C LEU A 53 -4.05 7.70 2.92
N TRP A 54 -4.81 6.85 3.61
CA TRP A 54 -4.40 6.23 4.87
C TRP A 54 -4.20 4.73 4.66
N PHE A 55 -3.15 4.20 5.25
CA PHE A 55 -2.84 2.78 5.33
C PHE A 55 -2.93 2.41 6.79
N VAL A 56 -3.77 1.45 7.15
CA VAL A 56 -4.10 1.17 8.56
C VAL A 56 -4.04 -0.32 8.82
N ASP A 57 -3.29 -0.70 9.85
CA ASP A 57 -3.32 -2.03 10.45
C ASP A 57 -3.92 -1.93 11.86
N PRO A 58 -5.22 -2.25 12.03
CA PRO A 58 -5.89 -2.17 13.32
C PRO A 58 -5.34 -3.16 14.36
N ALA A 59 -4.69 -4.25 13.94
CA ALA A 59 -4.19 -5.26 14.88
C ALA A 59 -2.94 -4.77 15.61
N THR A 60 -2.15 -3.91 14.98
CA THR A 60 -0.90 -3.37 15.56
C THR A 60 -0.99 -1.90 15.93
N ASP A 61 -2.13 -1.24 15.68
CA ASP A 61 -2.29 0.23 15.76
C ASP A 61 -1.25 0.98 14.90
N SER A 62 -0.80 0.34 13.81
CA SER A 62 0.11 0.96 12.84
C SER A 62 -0.69 1.71 11.78
N TRP A 63 -0.17 2.85 11.36
CA TRP A 63 -0.74 3.60 10.26
C TRP A 63 0.33 4.35 9.47
N ALA A 64 0.02 4.61 8.21
CA ALA A 64 0.73 5.59 7.38
C ALA A 64 -0.29 6.49 6.66
N ASN A 65 0.07 7.73 6.36
CA ASN A 65 -0.69 8.57 5.46
C ASN A 65 0.20 9.49 4.63
N LEU A 66 -0.31 9.84 3.47
CA LEU A 66 0.34 10.64 2.45
C LEU A 66 -0.75 11.28 1.60
N VAL A 67 -0.45 12.48 1.10
CA VAL A 67 -1.36 13.21 0.22
C VAL A 67 -0.96 12.89 -1.21
N HIS A 68 -1.91 12.37 -1.98
CA HIS A 68 -1.83 12.36 -3.41
C HIS A 68 -2.13 13.75 -3.96
N GLN A 69 -1.18 14.25 -4.74
CA GLN A 69 -1.30 15.43 -5.59
C GLN A 69 -0.70 15.06 -6.96
N PRO A 70 -1.40 15.32 -8.07
CA PRO A 70 -0.87 15.02 -9.40
C PRO A 70 0.43 15.78 -9.67
N ASP A 71 1.42 15.10 -10.24
CA ASP A 71 2.68 15.68 -10.74
C ASP A 71 3.57 16.42 -9.70
N THR A 72 3.35 16.26 -8.39
CA THR A 72 4.09 17.00 -7.33
C THR A 72 5.10 16.18 -6.53
N GLY A 73 5.45 14.96 -6.95
CA GLY A 73 6.42 14.13 -6.22
C GLY A 73 7.76 14.87 -5.97
N PRO A 74 8.45 14.63 -4.83
CA PRO A 74 8.24 13.56 -3.86
C PRO A 74 7.13 13.83 -2.83
N TYR A 75 6.45 12.75 -2.42
CA TYR A 75 5.30 12.79 -1.52
C TYR A 75 5.72 12.69 -0.06
N PRO A 76 5.31 13.61 0.83
CA PRO A 76 5.54 13.48 2.26
C PRO A 76 4.77 12.29 2.84
N VAL A 77 5.45 11.49 3.64
CA VAL A 77 4.92 10.30 4.31
C VAL A 77 4.95 10.52 5.81
N HIS A 78 3.82 10.27 6.46
CA HIS A 78 3.70 10.23 7.92
C HIS A 78 3.30 8.83 8.35
N GLN A 79 4.00 8.23 9.29
CA GLN A 79 3.64 6.89 9.79
C GLN A 79 3.96 6.68 11.26
N SER A 80 3.19 5.82 11.92
CA SER A 80 3.31 5.53 13.34
C SER A 80 2.89 4.09 13.65
N GLY A 81 3.18 3.66 14.87
CA GLY A 81 3.04 2.26 15.30
C GLY A 81 4.30 1.43 15.06
N PRO A 82 4.27 0.13 15.41
CA PRO A 82 5.41 -0.79 15.28
C PRO A 82 5.78 -1.13 13.83
N ARG A 83 4.85 -1.00 12.88
CA ARG A 83 5.10 -1.20 11.44
C ARG A 83 5.34 0.13 10.73
N ASN A 84 6.19 0.10 9.71
CA ASN A 84 6.32 1.20 8.75
C ASN A 84 5.52 0.84 7.50
N LEU A 85 4.19 0.98 7.58
CA LEU A 85 3.30 0.45 6.54
C LEU A 85 3.60 1.01 5.15
N TRP A 86 4.01 2.28 5.03
CA TRP A 86 4.36 2.81 3.72
C TRP A 86 5.63 2.17 3.16
N ASP A 87 6.67 2.00 3.99
CA ASP A 87 7.93 1.35 3.56
C ASP A 87 7.67 -0.09 3.09
N GLU A 88 6.75 -0.81 3.76
CA GLU A 88 6.32 -2.15 3.36
C GLU A 88 5.57 -2.13 2.01
N PHE A 89 4.65 -1.18 1.82
CA PHE A 89 3.93 -0.98 0.56
C PHE A 89 4.88 -0.63 -0.60
N GLU A 90 5.85 0.27 -0.38
CA GLU A 90 6.87 0.67 -1.36
C GLU A 90 7.76 -0.52 -1.73
N THR A 91 8.19 -1.30 -0.73
CA THR A 91 8.99 -2.52 -0.95
C THR A 91 8.23 -3.54 -1.79
N ALA A 92 6.96 -3.81 -1.45
CA ALA A 92 6.11 -4.74 -2.18
C ALA A 92 5.82 -4.26 -3.62
N TYR A 93 5.58 -2.96 -3.80
CA TYR A 93 5.40 -2.35 -5.11
C TYR A 93 6.63 -2.51 -6.00
N HIS A 94 7.82 -2.22 -5.46
CA HIS A 94 9.07 -2.38 -6.19
C HIS A 94 9.33 -3.85 -6.56
N TRP A 95 9.08 -4.78 -5.64
CA TRP A 95 9.18 -6.20 -5.94
C TRP A 95 8.24 -6.61 -7.10
N TRP A 96 6.96 -6.25 -7.04
CA TRP A 96 5.99 -6.53 -8.10
C TRP A 96 6.42 -5.92 -9.44
N HIS A 97 6.92 -4.69 -9.40
CA HIS A 97 7.45 -4.01 -10.58
C HIS A 97 8.64 -4.77 -11.18
N HIS A 98 9.59 -5.21 -10.35
CA HIS A 98 10.75 -5.99 -10.78
C HIS A 98 10.38 -7.40 -11.28
N ALA A 99 9.29 -7.98 -10.77
CA ALA A 99 8.72 -9.24 -11.26
C ALA A 99 8.01 -9.10 -12.63
N GLY A 100 8.06 -7.91 -13.25
CA GLY A 100 7.49 -7.67 -14.57
C GLY A 100 6.02 -7.27 -14.52
N ARG A 101 5.54 -6.74 -13.38
CA ARG A 101 4.15 -6.29 -13.18
C ARG A 101 3.12 -7.38 -13.49
N PRO A 102 3.21 -8.56 -12.85
CA PRO A 102 2.29 -9.66 -13.11
C PRO A 102 0.84 -9.27 -12.75
N GLY A 103 -0.06 -9.37 -13.73
CA GLY A 103 -1.51 -9.22 -13.52
C GLY A 103 -2.15 -10.45 -12.86
N PRO A 104 -3.44 -10.39 -12.49
CA PRO A 104 -4.18 -11.42 -11.73
C PRO A 104 -4.09 -12.83 -12.34
N GLN A 105 -4.04 -12.93 -13.67
CA GLN A 105 -3.91 -14.19 -14.43
C GLN A 105 -2.61 -14.96 -14.16
N ARG A 106 -1.59 -14.29 -13.60
CA ARG A 106 -0.30 -14.89 -13.22
C ARG A 106 -0.32 -15.49 -11.82
N TRP A 107 -1.42 -15.39 -11.10
CA TRP A 107 -1.53 -15.87 -9.73
C TRP A 107 -2.40 -17.11 -9.65
N ARG A 108 -1.94 -18.12 -8.93
CA ARG A 108 -2.71 -19.31 -8.59
C ARG A 108 -3.14 -19.24 -7.14
N ILE A 109 -4.46 -19.30 -6.92
CA ILE A 109 -5.06 -19.45 -5.59
C ILE A 109 -5.44 -20.92 -5.41
N THR A 110 -4.90 -21.55 -4.37
CA THR A 110 -5.24 -22.91 -3.97
C THR A 110 -5.94 -22.85 -2.62
N ILE A 111 -7.17 -23.35 -2.55
CA ILE A 111 -7.97 -23.39 -1.32
C ILE A 111 -8.10 -24.86 -0.90
N THR A 112 -7.70 -25.17 0.32
CA THR A 112 -7.82 -26.48 0.95
C THR A 112 -8.52 -26.33 2.31
N PRO A 113 -8.98 -27.41 2.96
CA PRO A 113 -9.50 -27.34 4.32
C PRO A 113 -8.50 -26.75 5.34
N GLU A 114 -7.19 -26.86 5.05
CA GLU A 114 -6.11 -26.33 5.89
C GLU A 114 -5.84 -24.83 5.66
N GLY A 115 -6.31 -24.25 4.55
CA GLY A 115 -6.19 -22.82 4.30
C GLY A 115 -6.12 -22.42 2.82
N GLN A 116 -5.75 -21.15 2.60
CA GLN A 116 -5.58 -20.56 1.28
C GLN A 116 -4.10 -20.27 1.01
N HIS A 117 -3.61 -20.68 -0.16
CA HIS A 117 -2.27 -20.37 -0.65
C HIS A 117 -2.36 -19.61 -1.97
N VAL A 118 -1.61 -18.52 -2.08
CA VAL A 118 -1.50 -17.75 -3.33
C VAL A 118 -0.05 -17.79 -3.80
N THR A 119 0.16 -18.14 -5.07
CA THR A 119 1.50 -18.31 -5.65
C THR A 119 1.58 -17.64 -7.01
N LEU A 120 2.71 -17.00 -7.29
CA LEU A 120 3.02 -16.52 -8.63
C LEU A 120 3.37 -17.72 -9.51
N ILE A 121 2.72 -17.81 -10.67
CA ILE A 121 3.03 -18.83 -11.67
C ILE A 121 4.30 -18.36 -12.39
N GLU A 122 5.40 -19.10 -12.25
CA GLU A 122 6.61 -18.85 -13.04
C GLU A 122 6.34 -19.11 -14.53
N SER A 123 6.95 -18.29 -15.39
CA SER A 123 6.96 -18.60 -16.83
C SER A 123 7.87 -19.81 -17.03
N ALA A 124 7.41 -20.81 -17.80
CA ALA A 124 8.26 -21.91 -18.25
C ALA A 124 9.41 -21.42 -19.15
#